data_AF-A0AAW0N316-F1
#
_entry.id   AF-A0AAW0N316-F1
#
_cell.length_a   1.000
_cell.length_b   1.000
_cell.length_c   1.000
_cell.angle_alpha   90.00
_cell.angle_beta   90.00
_cell.angle_gamma   90.00
#
_symmetry.space_group_name_H-M   'P 1'
#
loop_
_entity.id
_entity.type
_entity.pdbx_description
1 polymer ?
#
loop_
_entity_poly.entity_id
_entity_poly.type
_entity_poly.pdbx_seq_one_letter_code
_entity_poly.pdbx_strand_id
1 'polypeptide(L)'
;MDRERNVIIAFGLNISHTGLYTCHFQKNESSNVEEADIKLTMAANYSKPTLHLQNCTDKEDQCLVRCSSHGGYPQKEITWNGLEGRLIDTIKSSFTKDNNRALYNISSMALFNCSTRKLQNISCSVDDVSEPLFICE
;
A
#
# COMPACT_ATOMS: atom_id res chain seq x y z
N MET A 1 29.21 1.54 -17.43
CA MET A 1 29.91 2.48 -16.53
C MET A 1 30.29 3.68 -17.37
N ASP A 2 29.69 4.83 -17.09
CA ASP A 2 30.19 6.09 -17.60
C ASP A 2 31.59 6.29 -17.01
N ARG A 3 32.59 6.55 -17.85
CA ARG A 3 33.99 6.64 -17.42
C ARG A 3 34.33 8.02 -16.83
N GLU A 4 33.44 9.01 -16.98
CA GLU A 4 33.65 10.37 -16.47
C GLU A 4 32.94 10.65 -15.16
N ARG A 5 31.95 9.83 -14.79
CA ARG A 5 31.15 9.97 -13.57
C ARG A 5 31.10 8.60 -12.92
N ASN A 6 31.62 8.47 -11.69
CA ASN A 6 31.59 7.24 -10.88
C ASN A 6 30.14 6.87 -10.47
N VAL A 7 29.28 6.62 -11.46
CA VAL A 7 27.83 6.52 -11.34
C VAL A 7 27.37 5.29 -12.11
N ILE A 8 26.50 4.52 -11.46
CA ILE A 8 25.78 3.41 -12.07
C ILE A 8 24.41 3.95 -12.48
N ILE A 9 24.13 3.93 -13.78
CA ILE A 9 22.82 4.25 -14.33
C ILE A 9 22.14 2.93 -14.68
N ALA A 10 21.00 2.66 -14.07
CA ALA A 10 20.21 1.45 -14.30
C ALA A 10 18.83 1.83 -14.86
N PHE A 11 18.39 1.08 -15.87
CA PHE A 11 17.10 1.26 -16.54
C PHE A 11 16.32 -0.05 -16.50
N GLY A 12 15.00 0.02 -16.67
CA GLY A 12 14.15 -1.18 -16.67
C GLY A 12 14.12 -1.90 -15.32
N LEU A 13 14.26 -1.16 -14.22
CA LEU A 13 14.22 -1.75 -12.89
C LEU A 13 12.81 -2.26 -12.56
N ASN A 14 12.75 -3.40 -11.88
CA ASN A 14 11.54 -4.02 -11.37
C ASN A 14 11.75 -4.41 -9.89
N ILE A 15 10.70 -4.91 -9.24
CA ILE A 15 10.69 -5.23 -7.82
C ILE A 15 11.78 -6.25 -7.43
N SER A 16 12.17 -7.18 -8.32
CA SER A 16 13.21 -8.16 -8.01
C SER A 16 14.61 -7.58 -7.93
N HIS A 17 14.83 -6.34 -8.37
CA HIS A 17 16.09 -5.62 -8.16
C HIS A 17 16.18 -4.95 -6.78
N THR A 18 15.18 -5.10 -5.91
CA THR A 18 15.29 -4.65 -4.51
C THR A 18 16.39 -5.44 -3.81
N GLY A 19 17.33 -4.75 -3.17
CA GLY A 19 18.46 -5.42 -2.54
C GLY A 19 19.57 -4.49 -2.05
N LEU A 20 20.59 -5.10 -1.46
CA LEU A 20 21.85 -4.44 -1.10
C LEU A 20 22.82 -4.60 -2.25
N TYR A 21 23.39 -3.49 -2.70
CA TYR A 21 24.39 -3.43 -3.76
C TYR A 21 25.68 -2.86 -3.18
N THR A 22 26.79 -3.56 -3.36
CA THR A 22 28.10 -3.12 -2.88
C THR A 22 28.91 -2.58 -4.04
N CYS A 23 29.41 -1.36 -3.90
CA CYS A 23 30.34 -0.75 -4.83
C CYS A 23 31.76 -1.00 -4.33
N HIS A 24 32.60 -1.61 -5.16
CA HIS A 24 33.99 -1.89 -4.84
C HIS A 24 34.91 -0.92 -5.61
N PHE A 25 35.73 -0.16 -4.88
CA PHE A 25 36.68 0.79 -5.43
C PHE A 25 38.11 0.26 -5.23
N GLN A 26 38.87 0.17 -6.31
CA GLN A 26 40.27 -0.24 -6.28
C GLN A 26 41.15 0.87 -6.86
N LYS A 27 42.17 1.27 -6.11
CA LYS A 27 43.20 2.18 -6.61
C LYS A 27 44.36 1.34 -7.16
N ASN A 28 44.81 1.65 -8.38
CA ASN A 28 45.79 0.86 -9.16
C ASN A 28 47.14 0.55 -8.46
N GLU A 29 47.42 1.11 -7.29
CA GLU A 29 48.70 0.96 -6.57
C GLU A 29 48.55 0.43 -5.13
N SER A 30 47.35 0.05 -4.70
CA SER A 30 47.08 -0.45 -3.35
C SER A 30 46.29 -1.76 -3.43
N SER A 31 46.70 -2.79 -2.69
CA SER A 31 45.92 -4.03 -2.53
C SER A 31 44.66 -3.86 -1.66
N ASN A 32 44.33 -2.63 -1.27
CA ASN A 32 43.17 -2.31 -0.45
C ASN A 32 41.98 -1.97 -1.36
N VAL A 33 40.93 -2.79 -1.28
CA VAL A 33 39.61 -2.53 -1.87
C VAL A 33 38.79 -1.77 -0.85
N GLU A 34 38.27 -0.60 -1.23
CA GLU A 34 37.27 0.11 -0.45
C GLU A 34 35.88 -0.29 -0.93
N GLU A 35 34.91 -0.33 0.00
CA GLU A 35 33.55 -0.76 -0.28
C GLU A 35 32.54 0.28 0.21
N ALA A 36 31.45 0.44 -0.55
CA ALA A 36 30.31 1.24 -0.15
C ALA A 36 29.00 0.51 -0.47
N ASP A 37 28.13 0.41 0.52
CA ASP A 37 26.84 -0.26 0.39
C ASP A 37 25.71 0.70 0.01
N ILE A 38 24.88 0.26 -0.93
CA ILE A 38 23.73 1.00 -1.46
C ILE A 38 22.50 0.09 -1.36
N LYS A 39 21.49 0.51 -0.59
CA LYS A 39 20.22 -0.21 -0.50
C LYS A 39 19.23 0.31 -1.54
N LEU A 40 18.93 -0.49 -2.54
CA LEU A 40 17.90 -0.21 -3.54
C LEU A 40 16.55 -0.75 -3.06
N THR A 41 15.55 0.11 -2.95
CA THR A 41 14.17 -0.26 -2.62
C THR A 41 13.24 0.16 -3.74
N MET A 42 12.47 -0.79 -4.27
CA MET A 42 11.45 -0.51 -5.27
C MET A 42 10.11 -0.22 -4.61
N ALA A 43 9.30 0.61 -5.26
CA ALA A 43 7.92 0.87 -4.86
C ALA A 43 7.00 0.81 -6.08
N ALA A 44 5.78 0.36 -5.87
CA ALA A 44 4.70 0.42 -6.84
C ALA A 44 3.47 0.99 -6.15
N ASN A 45 2.87 2.00 -6.77
CA ASN A 45 1.68 2.65 -6.22
C ASN A 45 0.50 1.69 -6.30
N TYR A 46 -0.26 1.65 -5.22
CA TYR A 46 -1.55 1.00 -5.19
C TYR A 46 -2.55 1.72 -6.09
N SER A 47 -3.49 0.98 -6.67
CA SER A 47 -4.63 1.59 -7.36
C SER A 47 -5.44 2.43 -6.38
N LYS A 48 -6.16 3.43 -6.89
CA LYS A 48 -7.15 4.17 -6.09
C LYS A 48 -8.06 3.17 -5.35
N PRO A 49 -8.19 3.26 -4.02
CA PRO A 49 -9.03 2.32 -3.27
C PRO A 49 -10.48 2.39 -3.72
N THR A 50 -11.15 1.25 -3.79
CA THR A 50 -12.57 1.17 -4.11
C THR A 50 -13.36 0.67 -2.91
N LEU A 51 -14.43 1.39 -2.60
CA LEU A 51 -15.37 1.04 -1.53
C LEU A 51 -16.59 0.34 -2.11
N HIS A 52 -17.00 -0.75 -1.45
CA HIS A 52 -18.15 -1.54 -1.81
C HIS A 52 -18.98 -1.80 -0.56
N LEU A 53 -20.21 -1.27 -0.55
CA LEU A 53 -21.18 -1.59 0.47
C LEU A 53 -21.59 -3.07 0.34
N GLN A 54 -21.40 -3.86 1.39
CA GLN A 54 -21.74 -5.29 1.39
C GLN A 54 -23.16 -5.51 1.89
N ASN A 55 -23.49 -4.92 3.04
CA ASN A 55 -24.81 -5.03 3.65
C ASN A 55 -25.04 -3.84 4.61
N CYS A 56 -26.28 -3.37 4.72
CA CYS A 56 -26.75 -2.50 5.78
C CYS A 56 -28.00 -3.14 6.38
N THR A 57 -27.96 -3.51 7.65
CA THR A 57 -29.09 -4.18 8.30
C THR A 57 -29.84 -3.19 9.19
N ASP A 58 -31.11 -2.93 8.89
CA ASP A 58 -31.98 -2.04 9.68
C ASP A 58 -32.21 -2.50 11.12
N LYS A 59 -32.05 -3.81 11.39
CA LYS A 59 -32.25 -4.40 12.71
C LYS A 59 -31.14 -4.07 13.71
N GLU A 60 -29.92 -3.91 13.22
CA GLU A 60 -28.73 -3.67 14.03
C GLU A 60 -28.22 -2.23 13.87
N ASP A 61 -28.84 -1.46 12.98
CA ASP A 61 -28.38 -0.16 12.52
C ASP A 61 -26.87 -0.18 12.20
N GLN A 62 -26.44 -1.15 11.39
CA GLN A 62 -25.03 -1.39 11.08
C GLN A 62 -24.82 -1.61 9.58
N CYS A 63 -23.74 -1.06 9.05
CA CYS A 63 -23.31 -1.27 7.67
C CYS A 63 -21.93 -1.90 7.59
N LEU A 64 -21.83 -2.98 6.81
CA LEU A 64 -20.59 -3.66 6.48
C LEU A 64 -20.06 -3.15 5.14
N VAL A 65 -18.84 -2.63 5.14
CA VAL A 65 -18.21 -2.04 3.96
C VAL A 65 -16.88 -2.73 3.69
N ARG A 66 -16.62 -3.02 2.42
CA ARG A 66 -15.35 -3.55 1.95
C ARG A 66 -14.58 -2.49 1.19
N CYS A 67 -13.32 -2.29 1.55
CA CYS A 67 -12.36 -1.50 0.78
C CYS A 67 -11.37 -2.43 0.10
N SER A 68 -10.99 -2.14 -1.16
CA SER A 68 -10.00 -2.93 -1.91
C SER A 68 -9.07 -2.03 -2.70
N SER A 69 -7.81 -2.44 -2.82
CA SER A 69 -6.81 -1.75 -3.63
C SER A 69 -5.79 -2.76 -4.17
N HIS A 70 -5.19 -2.47 -5.32
CA HIS A 70 -4.49 -3.47 -6.14
C HIS A 70 -3.12 -3.00 -6.61
N GLY A 71 -2.25 -3.97 -6.89
CA GLY A 71 -1.01 -3.75 -7.64
C GLY A 71 0.08 -2.94 -6.94
N GLY A 72 0.11 -2.91 -5.61
CA GLY A 72 1.08 -2.11 -4.87
C GLY A 72 2.28 -2.90 -4.33
N TYR A 73 3.38 -2.21 -4.05
CA TYR A 73 4.55 -2.77 -3.38
C TYR A 73 5.27 -1.66 -2.59
N PRO A 74 5.75 -1.91 -1.35
CA PRO A 74 5.62 -3.16 -0.59
C PRO A 74 4.17 -3.45 -0.15
N GLN A 75 3.95 -4.56 0.56
CA GLN A 75 2.64 -4.83 1.16
C GLN A 75 2.30 -3.73 2.16
N LYS A 76 1.08 -3.17 2.04
CA LYS A 76 0.55 -2.14 2.91
C LYS A 76 -0.79 -2.55 3.49
N GLU A 77 -1.28 -1.78 4.44
CA GLU A 77 -2.60 -1.95 5.03
C GLU A 77 -3.53 -0.83 4.57
N ILE A 78 -4.83 -1.11 4.61
CA ILE A 78 -5.86 -0.10 4.36
C ILE A 78 -6.15 0.58 5.68
N THR A 79 -6.13 1.92 5.65
CA THR A 79 -6.59 2.75 6.77
C THR A 79 -8.04 3.16 6.51
N TRP A 80 -8.91 2.93 7.48
CA TRP A 80 -10.29 3.42 7.43
C TRP A 80 -10.34 4.82 8.01
N ASN A 81 -10.89 5.76 7.24
CA ASN A 81 -11.11 7.13 7.67
C ASN A 81 -12.62 7.37 7.73
N GLY A 82 -13.14 7.61 8.92
CA GLY A 82 -14.55 7.92 9.12
C GLY A 82 -14.69 9.00 10.17
N LEU A 83 -15.91 9.51 10.36
CA LEU A 83 -16.19 10.44 11.44
C LEU A 83 -15.87 9.77 12.79
N GLU A 84 -15.22 10.52 13.69
CA GLU A 84 -14.79 10.06 15.00
C GLU A 84 -15.92 9.32 15.74
N GLY A 85 -15.66 8.07 16.13
CA GLY A 85 -16.56 7.27 16.97
C GLY A 85 -17.63 6.43 16.26
N ARG A 86 -17.63 6.34 14.92
CA ARG A 86 -18.62 5.53 14.17
C ARG A 86 -18.10 4.23 13.57
N LEU A 87 -16.79 4.09 13.43
CA LEU A 87 -16.16 2.80 13.15
C LEU A 87 -16.36 1.90 14.39
N ILE A 88 -17.09 0.81 14.23
CA ILE A 88 -17.29 -0.18 15.29
C ILE A 88 -16.07 -1.07 15.37
N ASP A 89 -15.70 -1.69 14.24
CA ASP A 89 -14.59 -2.63 14.17
C ASP A 89 -14.08 -2.82 12.74
N THR A 90 -12.82 -3.24 12.61
CA THR A 90 -12.22 -3.76 11.37
C THR A 90 -12.25 -5.28 11.42
N ILE A 91 -13.28 -5.87 10.80
CA ILE A 91 -13.58 -7.30 10.88
C ILE A 91 -12.52 -8.16 10.19
N LYS A 92 -11.97 -7.70 9.07
CA LYS A 92 -11.06 -8.52 8.28
C LYS A 92 -10.12 -7.68 7.42
N SER A 93 -8.82 -7.92 7.53
CA SER A 93 -7.81 -7.49 6.57
C SER A 93 -7.28 -8.72 5.83
N SER A 94 -6.95 -8.56 4.55
CA SER A 94 -6.36 -9.63 3.74
C SER A 94 -5.53 -9.07 2.61
N PHE A 95 -4.53 -9.85 2.18
CA PHE A 95 -3.73 -9.54 1.00
C PHE A 95 -3.50 -10.79 0.16
N THR A 96 -3.28 -10.58 -1.13
CA THR A 96 -2.80 -11.60 -2.07
C THR A 96 -1.61 -11.06 -2.83
N LYS A 97 -0.61 -11.92 -3.09
CA LYS A 97 0.56 -11.56 -3.86
C LYS A 97 0.45 -12.12 -5.26
N ASP A 98 0.54 -11.26 -6.27
CA ASP A 98 0.76 -11.67 -7.65
C ASP A 98 2.21 -12.15 -7.78
N ASN A 99 2.39 -13.46 -7.91
CA ASN A 99 3.73 -14.06 -7.92
C ASN A 99 4.52 -13.71 -9.18
N ASN A 100 3.85 -13.37 -10.29
CA ASN A 100 4.51 -13.00 -11.54
C ASN A 100 5.06 -11.57 -11.51
N ARG A 101 4.33 -10.67 -10.83
CA ARG A 101 4.69 -9.23 -10.75
C ARG A 101 5.31 -8.83 -9.42
N ALA A 102 5.29 -9.72 -8.43
CA ALA A 102 5.63 -9.45 -7.03
C ALA A 102 4.82 -8.30 -6.39
N LEU A 103 3.63 -8.01 -6.93
CA LEU A 103 2.72 -6.96 -6.45
C LEU A 103 1.69 -7.51 -5.46
N TYR A 104 1.17 -6.65 -4.61
CA TYR A 104 0.16 -6.99 -3.61
C TYR A 104 -1.19 -6.39 -3.97
N ASN A 105 -2.24 -7.19 -3.81
CA ASN A 105 -3.61 -6.74 -3.75
C ASN A 105 -4.08 -6.85 -2.31
N ILE A 106 -4.71 -5.80 -1.79
CA ILE A 106 -5.10 -5.69 -0.39
C ILE A 106 -6.60 -5.40 -0.29
N SER A 107 -7.25 -5.94 0.73
CA SER A 107 -8.63 -5.62 1.03
C SER A 107 -8.90 -5.63 2.54
N SER A 108 -9.80 -4.77 2.97
CA SER A 108 -10.22 -4.64 4.36
C SER A 108 -11.74 -4.55 4.44
N MET A 109 -12.34 -5.07 5.50
CA MET A 109 -13.76 -4.98 5.79
C MET A 109 -13.96 -4.34 7.17
N ALA A 110 -14.84 -3.35 7.22
CA ALA A 110 -15.16 -2.61 8.44
C ALA A 110 -16.66 -2.49 8.65
N LEU A 111 -17.05 -2.45 9.92
CA LEU A 111 -18.42 -2.30 10.37
C LEU A 111 -18.63 -0.89 10.92
N PHE A 112 -19.67 -0.23 10.44
CA PHE A 112 -20.01 1.14 10.81
C PHE A 112 -21.37 1.21 11.50
N ASN A 113 -21.46 2.07 12.51
CA ASN A 113 -22.70 2.33 13.25
C ASN A 113 -23.57 3.33 12.49
N CYS A 114 -24.81 2.94 12.19
CA CYS A 114 -25.84 3.71 11.51
C CYS A 114 -27.05 4.07 12.39
N SER A 115 -27.01 3.87 13.71
CA SER A 115 -28.13 4.10 14.66
C SER A 115 -28.77 5.49 14.56
N THR A 116 -28.00 6.50 14.15
CA THR A 116 -28.50 7.87 13.99
C THR A 116 -29.30 8.11 12.71
N ARG A 117 -29.33 7.14 11.76
CA ARG A 117 -29.95 7.25 10.43
C ARG A 117 -29.63 8.56 9.72
N LYS A 118 -28.37 8.97 9.87
CA LYS A 118 -27.80 10.13 9.19
C LYS A 118 -26.76 9.64 8.21
N LEU A 119 -26.88 10.14 6.98
CA LEU A 119 -25.90 9.91 5.92
C LEU A 119 -24.49 10.23 6.42
N GLN A 120 -23.57 9.29 6.24
CA GLN A 120 -22.19 9.42 6.70
C GLN A 120 -21.23 9.38 5.54
N ASN A 121 -20.23 10.25 5.58
CA ASN A 121 -19.09 10.17 4.66
C ASN A 121 -17.99 9.33 5.31
N ILE A 122 -17.72 8.16 4.74
CA ILE A 122 -16.60 7.32 5.10
C ILE A 122 -15.64 7.25 3.93
N SER A 123 -14.36 7.01 4.19
CA SER A 123 -13.38 6.73 3.17
C SER A 123 -12.41 5.67 3.66
N CYS A 124 -11.69 5.07 2.72
CA CYS A 124 -10.52 4.28 3.05
C CYS A 124 -9.33 4.81 2.26
N SER A 125 -8.14 4.73 2.84
CA SER A 125 -6.91 5.15 2.21
C SER A 125 -5.87 4.04 2.18
N VAL A 126 -5.03 4.12 1.16
CA VAL A 126 -3.75 3.44 1.11
C VAL A 126 -2.73 4.53 0.82
N ASP A 127 -1.86 4.80 1.80
CA ASP A 127 -1.08 6.05 1.86
C ASP A 127 -2.01 7.28 1.82
N ASP A 128 -1.72 8.25 0.95
CA ASP A 128 -2.47 9.50 0.80
C ASP A 128 -3.61 9.41 -0.24
N VAL A 129 -3.84 8.24 -0.84
CA VAL A 129 -4.89 8.04 -1.86
C VAL A 129 -6.14 7.47 -1.19
N SER A 130 -7.26 8.17 -1.32
CA SER A 130 -8.55 7.76 -0.75
C SER A 130 -9.71 7.91 -1.72
N GLU A 131 -10.82 7.23 -1.42
CA GLU A 131 -12.11 7.44 -2.08
C GLU A 131 -13.23 7.53 -1.03
N PRO A 132 -14.16 8.49 -1.12
CA PRO A 132 -15.29 8.58 -0.21
C PRO A 132 -16.47 7.71 -0.65
N LEU A 133 -17.26 7.26 0.31
CA LEU A 133 -18.56 6.59 0.13
C LEU A 133 -19.54 7.11 1.17
N PHE A 134 -20.80 7.31 0.75
CA PHE A 134 -21.88 7.65 1.66
C PHE A 134 -22.66 6.40 2.09
N ILE A 135 -22.92 6.27 3.40
CA ILE A 135 -23.65 5.13 4.00
C ILE A 135 -24.70 5.61 5.02
N CYS A 136 -25.54 4.68 5.50
CA CYS A 136 -26.59 4.92 6.51
C CYS A 136 -27.72 5.86 6.04
N GLU A 137 -28.20 5.66 4.81
CA GLU A 137 -29.36 6.36 4.26
C GLU A 137 -30.67 5.97 4.97
#